data_AF-A0A258I2C5-F1
#
_entry.id   AF-A0A258I2C5-F1
#
_cell.length_a   1.000
_cell.length_b   1.000
_cell.length_c   1.000
_cell.angle_alpha   90.00
_cell.angle_beta   90.00
_cell.angle_gamma   90.00
#
_symmetry.space_group_name_H-M   'P 1'
#
loop_
_entity.id
_entity.type
_entity.pdbx_description
1 polymer ?
#
loop_
_entity_poly.entity_id
_entity_poly.type
_entity_poly.pdbx_seq_one_letter_code
_entity_poly.pdbx_strand_id
1 'polypeptide(L)'
;MDLNDGGAGGGAAQGGEAGAGTGAGADASGFFGGGADAGAGAQDGGQQGGGAQEGAGAQDGGGAQDGGADPDWFQQLSVEAEGDTPSLRDWAKSLGVKDINGLAKIARDNQRALRDGGRIKVPGEDATAEERTAFNKAIGVPDKAEDYAMPVLKGDDGEPLKGADGKPIAMNEDRLKAIAAVAHRNGIPKGALEATLQELAQADYQEMAGAEQKQQEAIDQHLATWGDKKAENMGNVTAAVRELGITREEQKAIRSALGAGRALDLFANLGGRLGEDAMIDVGGQRQFGISGAEAQNTLNQRMADKSWMDKAMVPGSAENAEYERLNSAIGAAADRKAREMAAQ
;
A
#
# COMPACT_ATOMS: atom_id res chain seq x y z
N MET A 1 -59.50 -25.39 20.36
CA MET A 1 -60.87 -25.87 20.11
C MET A 1 -61.66 -24.69 19.60
N ASP A 2 -62.35 -24.92 18.48
CA ASP A 2 -63.33 -24.10 17.75
C ASP A 2 -62.87 -22.75 17.16
N LEU A 3 -62.72 -22.60 15.82
CA LEU A 3 -63.67 -22.72 14.68
C LEU A 3 -64.63 -21.52 14.62
N ASN A 4 -64.40 -20.60 13.68
CA ASN A 4 -65.15 -20.41 12.41
C ASN A 4 -66.20 -19.27 12.61
N ASP A 5 -66.55 -18.33 11.71
CA ASP A 5 -66.55 -18.27 10.24
C ASP A 5 -66.90 -16.82 9.77
N GLY A 6 -66.67 -16.51 8.47
CA GLY A 6 -67.36 -15.50 7.65
C GLY A 6 -66.59 -14.19 7.40
N GLY A 7 -66.01 -13.87 6.22
CA GLY A 7 -66.54 -13.89 4.83
C GLY A 7 -67.04 -12.46 4.47
N ALA A 8 -66.80 -11.80 3.32
CA ALA A 8 -66.34 -12.16 1.98
C ALA A 8 -66.04 -10.89 1.13
N GLY A 9 -65.39 -11.07 -0.03
CA GLY A 9 -65.39 -10.17 -1.21
C GLY A 9 -64.00 -9.61 -1.56
N GLY A 10 -63.42 -9.74 -2.76
CA GLY A 10 -63.89 -10.18 -4.07
C GLY A 10 -63.38 -9.21 -5.16
N GLY A 11 -62.63 -9.71 -6.16
CA GLY A 11 -62.23 -9.00 -7.40
C GLY A 11 -60.71 -8.96 -7.62
N ALA A 12 -60.07 -9.85 -8.41
CA ALA A 12 -60.02 -9.93 -9.89
C ALA A 12 -59.46 -8.63 -10.53
N ALA A 13 -58.18 -8.57 -10.94
CA ALA A 13 -57.55 -9.14 -12.14
C ALA A 13 -57.59 -8.21 -13.38
N GLN A 14 -56.41 -7.74 -13.80
CA GLN A 14 -55.91 -7.45 -15.18
C GLN A 14 -54.60 -6.67 -15.01
N GLY A 15 -53.45 -7.02 -15.58
CA GLY A 15 -53.20 -7.58 -16.91
C GLY A 15 -52.52 -6.48 -17.73
N GLY A 16 -51.23 -6.63 -18.06
CA GLY A 16 -50.48 -5.66 -18.86
C GLY A 16 -49.02 -6.07 -19.08
N GLU A 17 -48.78 -6.64 -20.25
CA GLU A 17 -47.56 -7.26 -20.77
C GLU A 17 -46.37 -6.33 -21.03
N ALA A 18 -45.20 -6.98 -21.02
CA ALA A 18 -44.06 -6.87 -21.94
C ALA A 18 -43.45 -5.50 -22.30
N GLY A 19 -42.18 -5.36 -21.95
CA GLY A 19 -41.22 -4.49 -22.61
C GLY A 19 -39.81 -5.05 -22.46
N ALA A 20 -39.36 -5.80 -23.46
CA ALA A 20 -37.97 -6.23 -23.62
C ALA A 20 -37.06 -5.02 -23.86
N GLY A 21 -35.84 -5.04 -23.31
CA GLY A 21 -34.84 -4.00 -23.56
C GLY A 21 -33.54 -4.20 -22.80
N THR A 22 -32.67 -5.06 -23.35
CA THR A 22 -31.21 -4.84 -23.52
C THR A 22 -30.49 -3.87 -22.59
N GLY A 23 -29.48 -4.36 -21.87
CA GLY A 23 -28.48 -3.51 -21.24
C GLY A 23 -27.52 -4.27 -20.32
N ALA A 24 -26.71 -5.15 -20.89
CA ALA A 24 -25.52 -5.68 -20.22
C ALA A 24 -24.55 -4.52 -19.95
N GLY A 25 -24.49 -4.10 -18.69
CA GLY A 25 -23.50 -3.17 -18.15
C GLY A 25 -23.09 -3.66 -16.78
N ALA A 26 -22.52 -4.88 -16.71
CA ALA A 26 -21.88 -5.34 -15.50
C ALA A 26 -20.62 -4.50 -15.28
N ASP A 27 -20.72 -3.62 -14.30
CA ASP A 27 -19.68 -2.75 -13.75
C ASP A 27 -18.29 -3.39 -13.74
N ALA A 28 -17.46 -3.02 -14.73
CA ALA A 28 -16.02 -3.30 -14.76
C ALA A 28 -15.26 -2.59 -13.62
N SER A 29 -15.94 -1.72 -12.87
CA SER A 29 -15.41 -0.98 -11.71
C SER A 29 -15.04 -1.92 -10.54
N GLY A 30 -15.64 -3.11 -10.46
CA GLY A 30 -15.33 -4.10 -9.41
C GLY A 30 -13.98 -4.81 -9.57
N PHE A 31 -13.42 -4.84 -10.79
CA PHE A 31 -12.15 -5.53 -11.09
C PHE A 31 -10.93 -4.60 -10.90
N PHE A 32 -11.09 -3.30 -11.15
CA PHE A 32 -9.98 -2.35 -11.13
C PHE A 32 -9.79 -1.60 -9.80
N GLY A 33 -10.69 -1.78 -8.82
CA GLY A 33 -10.42 -1.33 -7.44
C GLY A 33 -10.07 0.16 -7.34
N GLY A 34 -10.81 1.02 -8.05
CA GLY A 34 -10.63 2.47 -8.03
C GLY A 34 -11.96 3.18 -7.97
N GLY A 35 -12.55 3.26 -6.78
CA GLY A 35 -13.67 4.16 -6.52
C GLY A 35 -13.13 5.57 -6.30
N ALA A 36 -12.99 6.36 -7.37
CA ALA A 36 -12.61 7.76 -7.31
C ALA A 36 -13.88 8.63 -7.26
N ASP A 37 -14.18 9.16 -6.07
CA ASP A 37 -15.14 10.26 -5.88
C ASP A 37 -14.41 11.57 -6.25
N ALA A 38 -14.66 12.04 -7.47
CA ALA A 38 -14.06 13.27 -8.00
C ALA A 38 -14.89 14.49 -7.58
N GLY A 39 -14.64 14.98 -6.38
CA GLY A 39 -15.13 16.28 -5.90
C GLY A 39 -14.35 17.44 -6.52
N ALA A 40 -14.86 17.98 -7.63
CA ALA A 40 -14.37 19.21 -8.24
C ALA A 40 -14.74 20.43 -7.38
N GLY A 41 -13.77 20.98 -6.64
CA GLY A 41 -13.87 22.25 -5.94
C GLY A 41 -12.96 23.30 -6.61
N ALA A 42 -13.56 24.12 -7.47
CA ALA A 42 -12.91 25.28 -8.06
C ALA A 42 -12.65 26.36 -6.99
N GLN A 43 -11.43 26.90 -6.93
CA GLN A 43 -11.17 28.11 -6.16
C GLN A 43 -10.50 29.18 -7.03
N ASP A 44 -11.39 30.11 -7.37
CA ASP A 44 -11.29 31.51 -7.74
C ASP A 44 -9.92 32.20 -7.59
N GLY A 45 -9.50 32.81 -8.70
CA GLY A 45 -8.28 33.61 -8.81
C GLY A 45 -8.63 35.07 -9.11
N GLY A 46 -8.40 35.93 -8.13
CA GLY A 46 -8.33 37.39 -8.22
C GLY A 46 -7.69 37.92 -6.94
N GLN A 47 -6.92 39.01 -6.89
CA GLN A 47 -6.62 40.07 -7.82
C GLN A 47 -5.55 41.00 -7.18
N GLN A 48 -4.84 41.79 -8.01
CA GLN A 48 -4.04 43.00 -7.71
C GLN A 48 -2.74 42.82 -6.87
N GLY A 49 -1.62 43.49 -7.16
CA GLY A 49 -1.37 44.62 -8.05
C GLY A 49 -0.72 45.78 -7.28
N GLY A 50 0.61 45.87 -7.33
CA GLY A 50 1.40 47.12 -7.33
C GLY A 50 1.56 47.94 -6.05
N GLY A 51 2.79 48.43 -5.83
CA GLY A 51 3.03 49.69 -5.11
C GLY A 51 4.15 49.65 -4.07
N ALA A 52 5.25 50.34 -4.38
CA ALA A 52 6.39 50.63 -3.50
C ALA A 52 6.00 51.54 -2.30
N GLN A 53 6.78 51.50 -1.21
CA GLN A 53 7.77 52.55 -0.87
C GLN A 53 8.25 52.44 0.61
N GLU A 54 9.58 52.46 0.75
CA GLU A 54 10.46 52.98 1.83
C GLU A 54 10.13 52.81 3.32
N GLY A 55 11.17 52.42 4.08
CA GLY A 55 11.25 52.68 5.52
C GLY A 55 12.39 52.00 6.27
N ALA A 56 13.63 52.42 5.98
CA ALA A 56 14.76 52.63 6.90
C ALA A 56 15.08 51.62 8.03
N GLY A 57 16.31 51.09 7.99
CA GLY A 57 16.99 50.45 9.12
C GLY A 57 18.42 50.04 8.77
N ALA A 58 19.33 51.01 8.76
CA ALA A 58 20.79 50.88 8.62
C ALA A 58 21.40 49.94 9.70
N GLN A 59 22.63 49.40 9.63
CA GLN A 59 23.83 49.84 8.95
C GLN A 59 24.95 48.77 9.07
N ASP A 60 25.85 48.82 8.07
CA ASP A 60 27.30 48.56 8.08
C ASP A 60 27.91 47.27 8.67
N GLY A 61 28.56 46.52 7.76
CA GLY A 61 29.69 45.65 8.03
C GLY A 61 30.85 45.95 7.08
N GLY A 62 31.24 47.22 7.00
CA GLY A 62 32.44 47.66 6.29
C GLY A 62 33.71 47.29 7.07
N GLY A 63 34.64 46.63 6.38
CA GLY A 63 36.01 46.46 6.87
C GLY A 63 36.67 47.83 7.07
N ALA A 64 37.05 48.12 8.30
CA ALA A 64 37.91 49.23 8.66
C ALA A 64 39.12 48.66 9.41
N GLN A 65 40.24 48.64 8.69
CA GLN A 65 41.58 48.48 9.22
C GLN A 65 41.92 49.81 9.92
N ASP A 66 41.49 49.96 11.17
CA ASP A 66 41.78 51.14 11.98
C ASP A 66 43.15 50.96 12.65
N GLY A 67 44.11 51.79 12.27
CA GLY A 67 45.44 51.91 12.89
C GLY A 67 45.39 52.62 14.24
N GLY A 68 44.40 52.27 15.07
CA GLY A 68 44.28 52.74 16.44
C GLY A 68 45.24 51.98 17.34
N ALA A 69 46.00 52.70 18.17
CA ALA A 69 46.85 52.10 19.19
C ALA A 69 46.06 51.08 20.03
N ASP A 70 46.68 49.93 20.31
CA ASP A 70 46.08 48.91 21.17
C ASP A 70 45.64 49.54 22.50
N PRO A 71 44.42 49.24 23.01
CA PRO A 71 43.99 49.65 24.33
C PRO A 71 45.06 49.39 25.41
N ASP A 72 45.34 50.38 26.26
CA ASP A 72 46.43 50.33 27.25
C ASP A 72 46.38 49.10 28.16
N TRP A 73 45.18 48.57 28.43
CA TRP A 73 45.00 47.38 29.26
C TRP A 73 45.57 46.09 28.64
N PHE A 74 45.70 46.02 27.31
CA PHE A 74 46.35 44.88 26.65
C PHE A 74 47.81 44.72 27.05
N GLN A 75 48.47 45.82 27.48
CA GLN A 75 49.85 45.77 27.96
C GLN A 75 50.00 44.95 29.25
N GLN A 76 48.91 44.76 29.99
CA GLN A 76 48.88 43.95 31.21
C GLN A 76 48.72 42.45 30.92
N LEU A 77 48.37 42.07 29.69
CA LEU A 77 48.30 40.67 29.28
C LEU A 77 49.67 40.14 28.83
N SER A 78 49.93 38.88 29.15
CA SER A 78 51.15 38.17 28.72
C SER A 78 51.27 38.18 27.20
N VAL A 79 52.48 38.48 26.73
CA VAL A 79 52.92 38.32 25.33
C VAL A 79 53.56 36.96 25.09
N GLU A 80 53.81 36.20 26.14
CA GLU A 80 54.36 34.86 26.03
C GLU A 80 53.25 33.90 25.59
N ALA A 81 53.52 33.18 24.51
CA ALA A 81 52.72 32.05 24.08
C ALA A 81 52.93 30.88 25.05
N GLU A 82 51.86 30.19 25.42
CA GLU A 82 51.93 28.96 26.20
C GLU A 82 51.89 27.75 25.24
N GLY A 83 53.07 27.22 24.90
CA GLY A 83 53.20 26.10 23.97
C GLY A 83 52.76 26.49 22.55
N ASP A 84 51.85 25.71 21.96
CA ASP A 84 51.29 25.96 20.62
C ASP A 84 50.12 26.96 20.61
N THR A 85 49.78 27.56 21.76
CA THR A 85 48.68 28.52 21.85
C THR A 85 49.17 29.97 21.66
N PRO A 86 48.38 30.83 21.00
CA PRO A 86 48.70 32.25 20.90
C PRO A 86 48.89 32.90 22.28
N SER A 87 49.66 33.98 22.36
CA SER A 87 49.77 34.77 23.60
C SER A 87 48.39 35.26 24.07
N LEU A 88 48.21 35.48 25.37
CA LEU A 88 46.95 35.98 25.92
C LEU A 88 46.52 37.31 25.26
N ARG A 89 47.51 38.14 24.90
CA ARG A 89 47.30 39.39 24.18
C ARG A 89 46.78 39.16 22.76
N ASP A 90 47.44 38.29 21.99
CA ASP A 90 47.06 38.02 20.61
C ASP A 90 45.72 37.29 20.52
N TRP A 91 45.43 36.42 21.48
CA TRP A 91 44.14 35.78 21.63
C TRP A 91 43.03 36.79 21.96
N ALA A 92 43.26 37.71 22.90
CA ALA A 92 42.25 38.72 23.23
C ALA A 92 42.01 39.72 22.08
N LYS A 93 43.05 40.01 21.28
CA LYS A 93 42.94 40.79 20.04
C LYS A 93 42.14 40.06 18.96
N SER A 94 42.41 38.76 18.74
CA SER A 94 41.71 37.97 17.72
C SER A 94 40.21 37.82 18.04
N LEU A 95 39.85 37.84 19.32
CA LEU A 95 38.46 37.87 19.78
C LEU A 95 37.81 39.26 19.73
N GLY A 96 38.56 40.31 19.35
CA GLY A 96 38.03 41.67 19.23
C GLY A 96 37.65 42.32 20.55
N VAL A 97 38.21 41.86 21.68
CA VAL A 97 37.85 42.35 23.02
C VAL A 97 38.30 43.80 23.18
N LYS A 98 37.36 44.71 23.47
CA LYS A 98 37.66 46.15 23.56
C LYS A 98 38.14 46.59 24.94
N ASP A 99 37.68 45.94 26.01
CA ASP A 99 38.00 46.27 27.40
C ASP A 99 37.97 45.04 28.34
N ILE A 100 38.44 45.24 29.58
CA ILE A 100 38.45 44.19 30.62
C ILE A 100 37.04 43.68 30.95
N ASN A 101 36.01 44.51 30.84
CA ASN A 101 34.63 44.07 31.08
C ASN A 101 34.14 43.12 29.98
N GLY A 102 34.55 43.35 28.73
CA GLY A 102 34.34 42.45 27.60
C GLY A 102 35.02 41.10 27.81
N LEU A 103 36.26 41.09 28.33
CA LEU A 103 36.96 39.86 28.69
C LEU A 103 36.23 39.10 29.82
N ALA A 104 35.85 39.80 30.88
CA ALA A 104 35.10 39.23 32.00
C ALA A 104 33.71 38.71 31.57
N LYS A 105 33.07 39.38 30.61
CA LYS A 105 31.81 38.94 30.01
C LYS A 105 32.00 37.66 29.20
N ILE A 106 33.01 37.57 28.35
CA ILE A 106 33.35 36.33 27.62
C ILE A 106 33.65 35.18 28.59
N ALA A 107 34.41 35.44 29.66
CA ALA A 107 34.68 34.43 30.68
C ALA A 107 33.40 33.97 31.40
N ARG A 108 32.50 34.90 31.74
CA ARG A 108 31.22 34.59 32.38
C ARG A 108 30.26 33.88 31.44
N ASP A 109 30.20 34.27 30.17
CA ASP A 109 29.37 33.65 29.15
C ASP A 109 29.90 32.26 28.79
N ASN A 110 31.23 32.07 28.74
CA ASN A 110 31.85 30.75 28.62
C ASN A 110 31.59 29.89 29.85
N GLN A 111 31.69 30.45 31.06
CA GLN A 111 31.38 29.74 32.30
C GLN A 111 29.89 29.36 32.36
N ARG A 112 29.01 30.23 31.86
CA ARG A 112 27.57 29.98 31.73
C ARG A 112 27.29 28.92 30.66
N ALA A 113 27.94 28.97 29.51
CA ALA A 113 27.85 27.95 28.48
C ALA A 113 28.42 26.60 28.96
N LEU A 114 29.43 26.61 29.84
CA LEU A 114 30.03 25.42 30.44
C LEU A 114 29.17 24.83 31.58
N ARG A 115 28.54 25.66 32.43
CA ARG A 115 27.70 25.21 33.55
C ARG A 115 26.24 25.00 33.18
N ASP A 116 25.66 25.94 32.46
CA ASP A 116 24.22 26.00 32.13
C ASP A 116 23.93 25.43 30.73
N GLY A 117 24.91 25.48 29.82
CA GLY A 117 24.78 25.04 28.42
C GLY A 117 24.89 23.53 28.20
N GLY A 118 24.98 22.72 29.25
CA GLY A 118 24.82 21.26 29.15
C GLY A 118 25.77 20.59 28.16
N ARG A 119 27.09 20.82 28.25
CA ARG A 119 28.05 19.99 27.51
C ARG A 119 27.96 18.56 28.02
N ILE A 120 27.20 17.75 27.29
CA ILE A 120 27.22 16.32 27.43
C ILE A 120 28.59 15.85 26.91
N LYS A 121 29.46 15.39 27.80
CA LYS A 121 30.78 14.88 27.44
C LYS A 121 30.59 13.62 26.60
N VAL A 122 30.89 13.69 25.31
CA VAL A 122 30.83 12.53 24.40
C VAL A 122 31.85 11.49 24.91
N PRO A 123 31.42 10.28 25.28
CA PRO A 123 32.30 9.22 25.74
C PRO A 123 33.29 8.85 24.63
N GLY A 124 34.57 8.74 24.96
CA GLY A 124 35.59 8.18 24.05
C GLY A 124 35.47 6.66 23.91
N GLU A 125 36.32 6.05 23.07
CA GLU A 125 36.31 4.60 22.84
C GLU A 125 36.53 3.78 24.12
N ASP A 126 37.30 4.29 25.08
CA ASP A 126 37.59 3.65 26.37
C ASP A 126 36.68 4.11 27.52
N ALA A 127 35.60 4.86 27.22
CA ALA A 127 34.74 5.37 28.27
C ALA A 127 34.05 4.25 29.07
N THR A 128 33.97 4.45 30.37
CA THR A 128 33.34 3.53 31.31
C THR A 128 31.85 3.36 31.04
N ALA A 129 31.26 2.24 31.48
CA ALA A 129 29.82 1.99 31.32
C ALA A 129 28.96 3.06 31.99
N GLU A 130 29.45 3.64 33.08
CA GLU A 130 28.81 4.72 33.83
C GLU A 130 28.81 6.02 33.03
N GLU A 131 29.92 6.39 32.40
CA GLU A 131 30.00 7.58 31.53
C GLU A 131 29.10 7.44 30.31
N ARG A 132 29.02 6.24 29.71
CA ARG A 132 28.12 5.96 28.58
C ARG A 132 26.66 6.03 29.00
N THR A 133 26.32 5.52 30.18
CA THR A 133 24.96 5.59 30.72
C THR A 133 24.54 7.03 31.01
N ALA A 134 25.42 7.83 31.61
CA ALA A 134 25.17 9.25 31.86
C ALA A 134 25.00 10.04 30.55
N PHE A 135 25.83 9.75 29.52
CA PHE A 135 25.69 10.31 28.19
C PHE A 135 24.35 9.93 27.54
N ASN A 136 24.04 8.64 27.50
CA ASN A 136 22.81 8.08 26.92
C ASN A 136 21.57 8.72 27.56
N LYS A 137 21.56 8.82 28.89
CA LYS A 137 20.48 9.49 29.62
C LYS A 137 20.36 10.98 29.25
N ALA A 138 21.49 11.66 29.08
CA ALA A 138 21.50 13.08 28.75
C ALA A 138 21.03 13.37 27.31
N ILE A 139 21.27 12.46 26.35
CA ILE A 139 20.78 12.59 24.97
C ILE A 139 19.36 12.03 24.77
N GLY A 140 18.71 11.51 25.82
CA GLY A 140 17.33 11.01 25.76
C GLY A 140 17.19 9.56 25.29
N VAL A 141 18.20 8.72 25.50
CA VAL A 141 18.04 7.26 25.42
C VAL A 141 17.23 6.79 26.63
N PRO A 142 16.19 5.97 26.45
CA PRO A 142 15.43 5.41 27.57
C PRO A 142 16.26 4.46 28.44
N ASP A 143 15.85 4.30 29.70
CA ASP A 143 16.53 3.40 30.65
C ASP A 143 16.39 1.93 30.21
N LYS A 144 15.29 1.56 29.53
CA LYS A 144 15.03 0.21 29.03
C LYS A 144 14.51 0.19 27.59
N ALA A 145 14.68 -0.94 26.89
CA ALA A 145 14.18 -1.12 25.53
C ALA A 145 12.65 -1.04 25.44
N GLU A 146 11.92 -1.37 26.51
CA GLU A 146 10.45 -1.32 26.53
C GLU A 146 9.91 0.12 26.60
N ASP A 147 10.75 1.11 26.95
CA ASP A 147 10.33 2.50 27.13
C ASP A 147 10.32 3.30 25.81
N TYR A 148 10.77 2.69 24.71
CA TYR A 148 10.54 3.23 23.37
C TYR A 148 9.04 3.13 23.06
N ALA A 149 8.40 4.28 22.78
CA ALA A 149 7.00 4.25 22.43
C ALA A 149 6.86 3.61 21.05
N MET A 150 5.84 2.77 20.89
CA MET A 150 5.42 2.29 19.57
C MET A 150 4.82 3.50 18.83
N PRO A 151 5.45 4.04 17.77
CA PRO A 151 4.90 5.19 17.09
C PRO A 151 3.58 4.79 16.40
N VAL A 152 2.54 5.60 16.59
CA VAL A 152 1.36 5.55 15.72
C VAL A 152 1.77 6.25 14.44
N LEU A 153 1.81 5.49 13.34
CA LEU A 153 2.20 6.02 12.04
C LEU A 153 1.17 7.05 11.58
N LYS A 154 1.61 8.26 11.32
CA LYS A 154 0.75 9.37 10.86
C LYS A 154 0.96 9.70 9.39
N GLY A 155 -0.09 10.16 8.72
CA GLY A 155 -0.01 10.75 7.37
C GLY A 155 0.40 12.22 7.41
N ASP A 156 0.50 12.84 6.24
CA ASP A 156 0.79 14.27 6.07
C ASP A 156 -0.25 15.19 6.71
N ASP A 157 -1.47 14.69 6.91
CA ASP A 157 -2.58 15.34 7.61
C ASP A 157 -2.50 15.19 9.14
N GLY A 158 -1.51 14.46 9.65
CA GLY A 158 -1.32 14.18 11.08
C GLY A 158 -2.24 13.08 11.64
N GLU A 159 -3.10 12.49 10.80
CA GLU A 159 -4.00 11.40 11.17
C GLU A 159 -3.29 10.05 11.07
N PRO A 160 -3.71 9.01 11.83
CA PRO A 160 -3.13 7.69 11.70
C PRO A 160 -3.29 7.14 10.28
N LEU A 161 -2.20 6.64 9.69
CA LEU A 161 -2.24 5.94 8.40
C LEU A 161 -3.15 4.72 8.54
N LYS A 162 -4.16 4.62 7.68
CA LYS A 162 -5.13 3.53 7.67
C LYS A 162 -4.79 2.54 6.57
N GLY A 163 -4.91 1.25 6.87
CA GLY A 163 -4.83 0.18 5.88
C GLY A 163 -6.08 0.13 5.00
N ALA A 164 -6.10 -0.80 4.05
CA ALA A 164 -7.24 -1.04 3.15
C ALA A 164 -8.54 -1.43 3.90
N ASP A 165 -8.43 -1.86 5.16
CA ASP A 165 -9.53 -2.19 6.05
C ASP A 165 -10.04 -0.98 6.88
N GLY A 166 -9.47 0.21 6.65
CA GLY A 166 -9.81 1.45 7.36
C GLY A 166 -9.28 1.54 8.79
N LYS A 167 -8.47 0.57 9.24
CA LYS A 167 -7.86 0.57 10.58
C LYS A 167 -6.45 1.14 10.55
N PRO A 168 -5.96 1.77 11.63
CA PRO A 168 -4.58 2.21 11.71
C PRO A 168 -3.62 1.07 11.42
N ILE A 169 -2.62 1.32 10.57
CA ILE A 169 -1.55 0.36 10.28
C ILE A 169 -0.70 0.23 11.55
N ALA A 170 -0.95 -0.83 12.31
CA ALA A 170 -0.09 -1.20 13.42
C ALA A 170 1.18 -1.84 12.87
N MET A 171 2.34 -1.28 13.20
CA MET A 171 3.60 -1.97 12.98
C MET A 171 3.61 -3.28 13.81
N ASN A 172 4.17 -4.35 13.24
CA ASN A 172 4.29 -5.64 13.92
C ASN A 172 5.04 -5.49 15.25
N GLU A 173 4.37 -5.83 16.36
CA GLU A 173 4.91 -5.66 17.73
C GLU A 173 6.25 -6.38 17.95
N ASP A 174 6.43 -7.58 17.38
CA ASP A 174 7.66 -8.35 17.56
C ASP A 174 8.83 -7.69 16.82
N ARG A 175 8.55 -7.10 15.65
CA ARG A 175 9.54 -6.31 14.90
C ARG A 175 9.89 -5.04 15.68
N LEU A 176 8.92 -4.36 16.27
CA LEU A 176 9.16 -3.16 17.08
C LEU A 176 9.99 -3.47 18.35
N LYS A 177 9.71 -4.57 19.04
CA LYS A 177 10.54 -5.02 20.17
C LYS A 177 11.98 -5.30 19.75
N ALA A 178 12.19 -5.95 18.61
CA ALA A 178 13.53 -6.19 18.08
C ALA A 178 14.26 -4.88 17.73
N ILE A 179 13.58 -3.92 17.11
CA ILE A 179 14.12 -2.59 16.80
C ILE A 179 14.47 -1.85 18.09
N ALA A 180 13.59 -1.85 19.09
CA ALA A 180 13.81 -1.18 20.37
C ALA A 180 15.00 -1.78 21.14
N ALA A 181 15.17 -3.11 21.11
CA ALA A 181 16.33 -3.77 21.70
C ALA A 181 17.65 -3.36 21.00
N VAL A 182 17.64 -3.25 19.67
CA VAL A 182 18.80 -2.77 18.90
C VAL A 182 19.06 -1.29 19.18
N ALA A 183 18.02 -0.46 19.26
CA ALA A 183 18.12 0.97 19.53
C ALA A 183 18.72 1.24 20.92
N HIS A 184 18.23 0.53 21.94
CA HIS A 184 18.74 0.63 23.31
C HIS A 184 20.22 0.25 23.39
N ARG A 185 20.58 -0.90 22.81
CA ARG A 185 21.97 -1.39 22.79
C ARG A 185 22.93 -0.42 22.12
N ASN A 186 22.47 0.33 21.12
CA ASN A 186 23.28 1.29 20.38
C ASN A 186 23.14 2.74 20.89
N GLY A 187 22.38 2.97 21.97
CA GLY A 187 22.21 4.30 22.54
C GLY A 187 21.48 5.28 21.63
N ILE A 188 20.51 4.81 20.85
CA ILE A 188 19.71 5.68 19.98
C ILE A 188 18.69 6.46 20.85
N PRO A 189 18.66 7.80 20.79
CA PRO A 189 17.64 8.59 21.49
C PRO A 189 16.21 8.22 21.07
N LYS A 190 15.27 8.29 22.01
CA LYS A 190 13.86 7.96 21.75
C LYS A 190 13.27 8.77 20.59
N GLY A 191 13.44 10.09 20.61
CA GLY A 191 12.91 10.97 19.57
C GLY A 191 13.55 10.72 18.19
N ALA A 192 14.82 10.32 18.14
CA ALA A 192 15.48 9.98 16.89
C ALA A 192 14.90 8.69 16.29
N LEU A 193 14.68 7.66 17.11
CA LEU A 193 14.07 6.42 16.64
C LEU A 193 12.63 6.64 16.16
N GLU A 194 11.83 7.39 16.93
CA GLU A 194 10.45 7.71 16.56
C GLU A 194 10.37 8.46 15.22
N ALA A 195 11.24 9.46 15.01
CA ALA A 195 11.31 10.19 13.75
C ALA A 195 11.70 9.28 12.57
N THR A 196 12.73 8.43 12.73
CA THR A 196 13.14 7.50 11.67
C THR A 196 12.04 6.49 11.32
N LEU A 197 11.34 5.94 12.32
CA LEU A 197 10.24 5.01 12.09
C LEU A 197 9.06 5.68 11.38
N GLN A 198 8.77 6.93 11.74
CA GLN A 198 7.73 7.74 11.10
C GLN A 198 8.07 8.04 9.63
N GLU A 199 9.30 8.48 9.34
CA GLU A 199 9.75 8.75 7.96
C GLU A 199 9.74 7.48 7.09
N LEU A 200 10.24 6.36 7.62
CA LEU A 200 10.25 5.09 6.91
C LEU A 200 8.82 4.61 6.60
N ALA A 201 7.93 4.69 7.58
CA ALA A 201 6.54 4.32 7.39
C ALA A 201 5.83 5.20 6.35
N GLN A 202 6.14 6.49 6.32
CA GLN A 202 5.62 7.40 5.32
C GLN A 202 6.16 7.06 3.93
N ALA A 203 7.45 6.75 3.81
CA ALA A 203 8.04 6.29 2.55
C ALA A 203 7.41 4.99 2.06
N ASP A 204 7.24 4.00 2.95
CA ASP A 204 6.57 2.73 2.64
C ASP A 204 5.12 2.96 2.17
N TYR A 205 4.39 3.86 2.84
CA TYR A 205 3.02 4.22 2.46
C TYR A 205 2.96 4.89 1.09
N GLN A 206 3.85 5.85 0.82
CA GLN A 206 3.94 6.51 -0.49
C GLN A 206 4.32 5.52 -1.59
N GLU A 207 5.21 4.55 -1.29
CA GLU A 207 5.55 3.48 -2.22
C GLU A 207 4.34 2.57 -2.50
N MET A 208 3.58 2.18 -1.47
CA MET A 208 2.36 1.38 -1.64
C MET A 208 1.30 2.13 -2.46
N ALA A 209 1.03 3.39 -2.14
CA ALA A 209 0.07 4.22 -2.88
C ALA A 209 0.53 4.42 -4.34
N GLY A 210 1.81 4.71 -4.54
CA GLY A 210 2.39 4.86 -5.88
C GLY A 210 2.43 3.54 -6.67
N ALA A 211 2.58 2.39 -6.00
CA ALA A 211 2.55 1.08 -6.63
C ALA A 211 1.15 0.74 -7.16
N GLU A 212 0.09 1.08 -6.42
CA GLU A 212 -1.30 0.93 -6.89
C GLU A 212 -1.57 1.81 -8.11
N GLN A 213 -1.14 3.08 -8.07
CA GLN A 213 -1.27 3.97 -9.21
C GLN A 213 -0.51 3.46 -10.44
N LYS A 214 0.74 3.00 -10.27
CA LYS A 214 1.53 2.39 -11.35
C LYS A 214 0.89 1.12 -11.91
N GLN A 215 0.28 0.29 -11.05
CA GLN A 215 -0.46 -0.89 -11.51
C GLN A 215 -1.68 -0.47 -12.33
N GLN A 216 -2.42 0.56 -11.90
CA GLN A 216 -3.58 1.06 -12.64
C GLN A 216 -3.18 1.67 -13.99
N GLU A 217 -2.11 2.46 -14.04
CA GLU A 217 -1.58 3.00 -15.29
C GLU A 217 -1.14 1.88 -16.24
N ALA A 218 -0.48 0.83 -15.74
CA ALA A 218 -0.09 -0.33 -16.54
C ALA A 218 -1.30 -1.12 -17.06
N ILE A 219 -2.37 -1.20 -16.28
CA ILE A 219 -3.66 -1.76 -16.70
C ILE A 219 -4.23 -0.93 -17.84
N ASP A 220 -4.34 0.39 -17.67
CA ASP A 220 -5.00 1.26 -18.64
C ASP A 220 -4.25 1.28 -19.98
N GLN A 221 -2.91 1.31 -19.91
CA GLN A 221 -2.05 1.14 -21.09
C GLN A 221 -2.29 -0.19 -21.78
N HIS A 222 -2.40 -1.28 -21.03
CA HIS A 222 -2.65 -2.61 -21.61
C HIS A 222 -4.04 -2.69 -22.24
N LEU A 223 -5.07 -2.17 -21.57
CA LEU A 223 -6.43 -2.11 -22.09
C LEU A 223 -6.52 -1.30 -23.39
N ALA A 224 -5.68 -0.28 -23.57
CA ALA A 224 -5.60 0.46 -24.83
C ALA A 224 -5.08 -0.42 -25.99
N THR A 225 -4.23 -1.41 -25.72
CA THR A 225 -3.73 -2.34 -26.76
C THR A 225 -4.82 -3.28 -27.30
N TRP A 226 -5.88 -3.52 -26.52
CA TRP A 226 -7.00 -4.36 -26.96
C TRP A 226 -7.94 -3.67 -27.97
N GLY A 227 -7.91 -2.34 -28.06
CA GLY A 227 -8.72 -1.57 -29.01
C GLY A 227 -10.20 -1.96 -28.95
N ASP A 228 -10.78 -2.29 -30.10
CA ASP A 228 -12.20 -2.65 -30.26
C ASP A 228 -12.60 -3.93 -29.50
N LYS A 229 -11.63 -4.82 -29.23
CA LYS A 229 -11.88 -6.08 -28.50
C LYS A 229 -11.91 -5.91 -26.99
N LYS A 230 -11.73 -4.69 -26.48
CA LYS A 230 -11.67 -4.42 -25.03
C LYS A 230 -12.93 -4.94 -24.30
N ALA A 231 -14.12 -4.70 -24.84
CA ALA A 231 -15.37 -5.13 -24.22
C ALA A 231 -15.48 -6.67 -24.16
N GLU A 232 -15.13 -7.35 -25.26
CA GLU A 232 -15.13 -8.82 -25.34
C GLU A 232 -14.12 -9.43 -24.36
N ASN A 233 -12.87 -8.95 -24.38
CA ASN A 233 -11.82 -9.44 -23.50
C ASN A 233 -12.14 -9.19 -22.02
N MET A 234 -12.74 -8.05 -21.67
CA MET A 234 -13.18 -7.79 -20.29
C MET A 234 -14.34 -8.70 -19.86
N GLY A 235 -15.24 -9.04 -20.79
CA GLY A 235 -16.27 -10.06 -20.56
C GLY A 235 -15.64 -11.41 -20.23
N ASN A 236 -14.62 -11.80 -21.00
CA ASN A 236 -13.87 -13.03 -20.77
C ASN A 236 -13.12 -13.01 -19.42
N VAL A 237 -12.41 -11.92 -19.10
CA VAL A 237 -11.74 -11.75 -17.80
C VAL A 237 -12.73 -11.94 -16.65
N THR A 238 -13.89 -11.28 -16.73
CA THR A 238 -14.92 -11.35 -15.68
C THR A 238 -15.48 -12.76 -15.54
N ALA A 239 -15.71 -13.47 -16.66
CA ALA A 239 -16.14 -14.86 -16.65
C ALA A 239 -15.08 -15.77 -16.00
N ALA A 240 -13.81 -15.63 -16.39
CA ALA A 240 -12.71 -16.43 -15.84
C ALA A 240 -12.57 -16.23 -14.33
N VAL A 241 -12.56 -14.98 -13.86
CA VAL A 241 -12.45 -14.65 -12.42
C VAL A 241 -13.61 -15.26 -11.63
N ARG A 242 -14.83 -15.14 -12.16
CA ARG A 242 -16.03 -15.68 -11.50
C ARG A 242 -16.01 -17.20 -11.44
N GLU A 243 -15.74 -17.88 -12.54
CA GLU A 243 -15.78 -19.35 -12.60
C GLU A 243 -14.61 -19.99 -11.85
N LEU A 244 -13.45 -19.33 -11.80
CA LEU A 244 -12.30 -19.79 -11.01
C LEU A 244 -12.39 -19.40 -9.53
N GLY A 245 -13.40 -18.63 -9.12
CA GLY A 245 -13.60 -18.21 -7.75
C GLY A 245 -12.49 -17.30 -7.20
N ILE A 246 -11.80 -16.57 -8.08
CA ILE A 246 -10.59 -15.82 -7.70
C ILE A 246 -10.99 -14.55 -6.94
N THR A 247 -10.51 -14.41 -5.70
CA THR A 247 -10.80 -13.24 -4.87
C THR A 247 -10.05 -11.99 -5.36
N ARG A 248 -10.40 -10.81 -4.81
CA ARG A 248 -9.70 -9.56 -5.16
C ARG A 248 -8.24 -9.58 -4.72
N GLU A 249 -7.94 -10.18 -3.57
CA GLU A 249 -6.59 -10.35 -3.05
C GLU A 249 -5.76 -11.25 -3.96
N GLU A 250 -6.34 -12.35 -4.43
CA GLU A 250 -5.70 -13.26 -5.37
C GLU A 250 -5.47 -12.59 -6.74
N GLN A 251 -6.43 -11.81 -7.24
CA GLN A 251 -6.24 -11.00 -8.45
C GLN A 251 -5.10 -9.99 -8.29
N LYS A 252 -4.97 -9.35 -7.12
CA LYS A 252 -3.85 -8.44 -6.83
C LYS A 252 -2.52 -9.20 -6.77
N ALA A 253 -2.48 -10.35 -6.12
CA ALA A 253 -1.29 -11.21 -6.05
C ALA A 253 -0.84 -11.69 -7.45
N ILE A 254 -1.77 -12.15 -8.28
CA ILE A 254 -1.49 -12.61 -9.65
C ILE A 254 -0.96 -11.45 -10.51
N ARG A 255 -1.58 -10.26 -10.42
CA ARG A 255 -1.10 -9.05 -11.12
C ARG A 255 0.29 -8.64 -10.64
N SER A 256 0.55 -8.71 -9.33
CA SER A 256 1.86 -8.39 -8.76
C SER A 256 2.95 -9.38 -9.19
N ALA A 257 2.62 -10.67 -9.36
CA ALA A 257 3.58 -11.71 -9.73
C ALA A 257 3.85 -11.77 -11.25
N LEU A 258 2.82 -11.60 -12.09
CA LEU A 258 2.92 -11.76 -13.54
C LEU A 258 3.03 -10.43 -14.30
N GLY A 259 2.70 -9.31 -13.64
CA GLY A 259 2.44 -8.03 -14.27
C GLY A 259 0.97 -7.87 -14.67
N ALA A 260 0.46 -6.64 -14.58
CA ALA A 260 -0.94 -6.29 -14.82
C ALA A 260 -1.47 -6.73 -16.20
N GLY A 261 -0.75 -6.39 -17.28
CA GLY A 261 -1.19 -6.72 -18.64
C GLY A 261 -1.19 -8.23 -18.92
N ARG A 262 -0.14 -8.95 -18.49
CA ARG A 262 -0.05 -10.40 -18.67
C ARG A 262 -1.13 -11.15 -17.89
N ALA A 263 -1.47 -10.67 -16.69
CA ALA A 263 -2.57 -11.23 -15.91
C ALA A 263 -3.93 -11.01 -16.62
N LEU A 264 -4.16 -9.81 -17.17
CA LEU A 264 -5.34 -9.52 -17.97
C LEU A 264 -5.45 -10.42 -19.20
N ASP A 265 -4.37 -10.61 -19.95
CA ASP A 265 -4.35 -11.53 -21.11
C ASP A 265 -4.59 -12.97 -20.68
N LEU A 266 -4.02 -13.41 -19.56
CA LEU A 266 -4.26 -14.76 -19.04
C LEU A 266 -5.74 -14.97 -18.75
N PHE A 267 -6.39 -14.05 -18.04
CA PHE A 267 -7.80 -14.15 -17.71
C PHE A 267 -8.70 -14.00 -18.94
N ALA A 268 -8.37 -13.12 -19.89
CA ALA A 268 -9.10 -12.99 -21.14
C ALA A 268 -9.04 -14.27 -21.98
N ASN A 269 -7.87 -14.91 -22.07
CA ASN A 269 -7.72 -16.17 -22.80
C ASN A 269 -8.42 -17.34 -22.12
N LEU A 270 -8.36 -17.42 -20.79
CA LEU A 270 -9.10 -18.43 -20.01
C LEU A 270 -10.61 -18.23 -20.18
N GLY A 271 -11.08 -17.00 -20.09
CA GLY A 271 -12.49 -16.66 -20.24
C GLY A 271 -13.02 -16.91 -21.65
N GLY A 272 -12.23 -16.60 -22.67
CA GLY A 272 -12.59 -16.89 -24.07
C GLY A 272 -12.78 -18.38 -24.30
N ARG A 273 -11.88 -19.21 -23.76
CA ARG A 273 -12.02 -20.68 -23.82
C ARG A 273 -13.21 -21.21 -23.02
N LEU A 274 -13.51 -20.61 -21.87
CA LEU A 274 -14.69 -20.95 -21.07
C LEU A 274 -16.00 -20.51 -21.76
N GLY A 275 -15.96 -19.39 -22.50
CA GLY A 275 -17.10 -18.83 -23.22
C GLY A 275 -17.40 -19.53 -24.55
N GLU A 276 -16.38 -19.96 -25.28
CA GLU A 276 -16.52 -20.67 -26.55
C GLU A 276 -17.17 -22.05 -26.37
N ASP A 277 -16.91 -22.74 -25.24
CA ASP A 277 -17.58 -24.00 -24.90
C ASP A 277 -19.00 -23.79 -24.31
N ALA A 278 -19.29 -22.58 -23.81
CA ALA A 278 -20.59 -22.21 -23.26
C ALA A 278 -21.58 -21.64 -24.29
N MET A 279 -21.12 -21.18 -25.45
CA MET A 279 -21.99 -20.57 -26.49
C MET A 279 -22.72 -21.57 -27.39
N ILE A 280 -22.54 -22.88 -27.19
CA ILE A 280 -23.40 -23.92 -27.79
C ILE A 280 -24.47 -24.37 -26.77
N ASP A 281 -25.10 -23.46 -26.04
CA ASP A 281 -26.31 -23.78 -25.27
C ASP A 281 -27.18 -22.54 -25.03
N VAL A 282 -27.98 -22.17 -26.03
CA VAL A 282 -29.16 -21.33 -25.82
C VAL A 282 -30.22 -22.21 -25.15
N GLY A 283 -30.11 -22.41 -23.83
CA GLY A 283 -31.18 -23.14 -23.12
C GLY A 283 -30.86 -23.89 -21.83
N GLY A 284 -29.81 -23.53 -21.09
CA GLY A 284 -29.75 -23.76 -19.65
C GLY A 284 -29.84 -25.21 -19.16
N GLN A 285 -28.70 -25.87 -19.04
CA GLN A 285 -28.21 -26.39 -17.75
C GLN A 285 -26.74 -26.81 -17.93
N ARG A 286 -25.85 -26.06 -17.28
CA ARG A 286 -24.40 -26.26 -17.33
C ARG A 286 -24.06 -27.66 -16.78
N GLN A 287 -23.57 -28.55 -17.64
CA GLN A 287 -22.88 -29.74 -17.20
C GLN A 287 -21.63 -29.92 -18.05
N PHE A 288 -20.47 -29.61 -17.45
CA PHE A 288 -19.15 -29.86 -18.03
C PHE A 288 -19.05 -31.33 -18.44
N GLY A 289 -19.05 -31.62 -19.74
CA GLY A 289 -18.92 -32.98 -20.24
C GLY A 289 -19.11 -33.10 -21.74
N ILE A 290 -18.39 -34.07 -22.32
CA ILE A 290 -18.56 -34.61 -23.67
C ILE A 290 -20.05 -34.60 -24.07
N SER A 291 -20.34 -34.09 -25.27
CA SER A 291 -21.72 -34.01 -25.77
C SER A 291 -22.36 -35.41 -25.87
N GLY A 292 -23.69 -35.54 -25.77
CA GLY A 292 -24.34 -36.85 -25.83
C GLY A 292 -24.06 -37.63 -27.13
N ALA A 293 -23.90 -36.92 -28.24
CA ALA A 293 -23.53 -37.52 -29.52
C ALA A 293 -22.07 -38.01 -29.53
N GLU A 294 -21.17 -37.24 -28.93
CA GLU A 294 -19.77 -37.61 -28.78
C GLU A 294 -19.61 -38.76 -27.77
N ALA A 295 -20.37 -38.76 -26.67
CA ALA A 295 -20.42 -39.85 -25.69
C ALA A 295 -20.85 -41.16 -26.35
N GLN A 296 -21.88 -41.12 -27.21
CA GLN A 296 -22.35 -42.29 -27.95
C GLN A 296 -21.27 -42.81 -28.91
N ASN A 297 -20.58 -41.92 -29.61
CA ASN A 297 -19.50 -42.31 -30.53
C ASN A 297 -18.31 -42.91 -29.79
N THR A 298 -17.87 -42.30 -28.69
CA THR A 298 -16.81 -42.85 -27.84
C THR A 298 -17.21 -44.19 -27.25
N LEU A 299 -18.45 -44.33 -26.75
CA LEU A 299 -18.96 -45.60 -26.24
C LEU A 299 -18.95 -46.69 -27.32
N ASN A 300 -19.42 -46.38 -28.54
CA ASN A 300 -19.42 -47.32 -29.66
C ASN A 300 -18.00 -47.76 -30.05
N GLN A 301 -17.03 -46.85 -30.03
CA GLN A 301 -15.62 -47.16 -30.29
C GLN A 301 -15.02 -48.04 -29.18
N ARG A 302 -15.31 -47.73 -27.91
CA ARG A 302 -14.81 -48.48 -26.76
C ARG A 302 -15.43 -49.87 -26.65
N MET A 303 -16.71 -50.03 -27.00
CA MET A 303 -17.39 -51.33 -27.02
C MET A 303 -16.82 -52.28 -28.09
N ALA A 304 -16.11 -51.77 -29.10
CA ALA A 304 -15.40 -52.60 -30.07
C ALA A 304 -14.09 -53.18 -29.51
N ASP A 305 -13.56 -52.62 -28.41
CA ASP A 305 -12.40 -53.15 -27.70
C ASP A 305 -12.85 -54.11 -26.59
N LYS A 306 -12.70 -55.40 -26.86
CA LYS A 306 -13.04 -56.48 -25.93
C LYS A 306 -12.28 -56.38 -24.60
N SER A 307 -11.03 -55.92 -24.63
CA SER A 307 -10.19 -55.82 -23.42
C SER A 307 -10.60 -54.67 -22.52
N TRP A 308 -11.15 -53.60 -23.11
CA TRP A 308 -11.75 -52.49 -22.38
C TRP A 308 -13.11 -52.90 -21.81
N MET A 309 -13.95 -53.60 -22.59
CA MET A 309 -15.27 -54.07 -22.14
C MET A 309 -15.17 -54.99 -20.92
N ASP A 310 -14.22 -55.94 -20.93
CA ASP A 310 -14.00 -56.86 -19.81
C ASP A 310 -13.64 -56.10 -18.51
N LYS A 311 -12.92 -54.97 -18.61
CA LYS A 311 -12.59 -54.11 -17.46
C LYS A 311 -13.72 -53.15 -17.07
N ALA A 312 -14.48 -52.66 -18.04
CA ALA A 312 -15.63 -51.78 -17.81
C ALA A 312 -16.77 -52.47 -17.05
N MET A 313 -16.83 -53.81 -17.11
CA MET A 313 -17.77 -54.62 -16.33
C MET A 313 -17.31 -54.93 -14.90
N VAL A 314 -16.07 -54.57 -14.53
CA VAL A 314 -15.57 -54.74 -13.16
C VAL A 314 -15.89 -53.47 -12.35
N PRO A 315 -16.74 -53.55 -11.31
CA PRO A 315 -17.11 -52.39 -10.51
C PRO A 315 -15.89 -51.70 -9.90
N GLY A 316 -15.79 -50.38 -10.05
CA GLY A 316 -14.71 -49.57 -9.47
C GLY A 316 -13.41 -49.55 -10.27
N SER A 317 -13.36 -50.15 -11.46
CA SER A 317 -12.26 -49.93 -12.41
C SER A 317 -12.34 -48.52 -13.04
N ALA A 318 -11.22 -48.04 -13.58
CA ALA A 318 -11.19 -46.76 -14.28
C ALA A 318 -12.09 -46.79 -15.54
N GLU A 319 -12.11 -47.93 -16.23
CA GLU A 319 -12.93 -48.18 -17.40
C GLU A 319 -14.43 -48.28 -17.06
N ASN A 320 -14.79 -48.79 -15.87
CA ASN A 320 -16.17 -48.82 -15.38
C ASN A 320 -16.66 -47.39 -15.05
N ALA A 321 -15.83 -46.57 -14.43
CA ALA A 321 -16.14 -45.15 -14.21
C ALA A 321 -16.27 -44.37 -15.54
N GLU A 322 -15.43 -44.66 -16.53
CA GLU A 322 -15.54 -44.10 -17.89
C GLU A 322 -16.86 -44.53 -18.55
N TYR A 323 -17.23 -45.81 -18.47
CA TYR A 323 -18.47 -46.36 -19.01
C TYR A 323 -19.73 -45.73 -18.37
N GLU A 324 -19.76 -45.60 -17.04
CA GLU A 324 -20.86 -44.96 -16.32
C GLU A 324 -21.01 -43.48 -16.69
N ARG A 325 -19.88 -42.77 -16.82
CA ARG A 325 -19.87 -41.37 -17.26
C ARG A 325 -20.44 -41.22 -18.68
N LEU A 326 -20.03 -42.08 -19.60
CA LEU A 326 -20.52 -42.06 -20.99
C LEU A 326 -22.03 -42.37 -21.06
N ASN A 327 -22.49 -43.40 -20.37
CA ASN A 327 -23.92 -43.74 -20.30
C ASN A 327 -24.75 -42.64 -19.65
N SER A 328 -24.25 -42.02 -18.58
CA SER A 328 -24.93 -40.88 -17.94
C SER A 328 -25.05 -39.68 -18.87
N ALA A 329 -24.01 -39.39 -19.67
CA ALA A 329 -24.03 -38.30 -20.65
C ALA A 329 -25.02 -38.58 -21.80
N ILE A 330 -25.10 -39.83 -22.27
CA ILE A 330 -26.06 -40.28 -23.28
C ILE A 330 -27.49 -40.19 -22.75
N GLY A 331 -27.75 -40.69 -21.54
CA GLY A 331 -29.07 -40.64 -20.90
C GLY A 331 -29.55 -39.21 -20.70
N ALA A 332 -28.69 -38.34 -20.17
CA ALA A 332 -29.01 -36.92 -19.99
C ALA A 332 -29.33 -36.22 -21.32
N ALA A 333 -28.65 -36.59 -22.42
CA ALA A 333 -28.94 -36.06 -23.75
C ALA A 333 -30.26 -36.56 -24.33
N ALA A 334 -30.60 -37.84 -24.11
CA ALA A 334 -31.87 -38.41 -24.53
C ALA A 334 -33.06 -37.75 -23.79
N ASP A 335 -32.91 -37.52 -22.48
CA ASP A 335 -33.92 -36.85 -21.66
C ASP A 335 -34.13 -35.40 -22.09
N ARG A 336 -33.05 -34.67 -22.43
CA ARG A 336 -33.15 -33.32 -23.00
C ARG A 336 -33.94 -33.31 -24.30
N LYS A 337 -33.59 -34.21 -25.23
CA LYS A 337 -34.28 -34.34 -26.53
C LYS A 337 -35.76 -34.68 -26.37
N ALA A 338 -36.11 -35.53 -25.40
CA ALA A 338 -37.50 -35.88 -25.09
C ALA A 338 -38.29 -34.67 -24.54
N ARG A 339 -37.66 -33.83 -23.70
CA ARG A 339 -38.27 -32.60 -23.17
C ARG A 339 -38.44 -31.54 -24.26
N GLU A 340 -37.48 -31.40 -25.16
CA GLU A 340 -37.57 -30.50 -26.32
C GLU A 340 -38.72 -30.89 -27.26
N MET A 341 -38.90 -32.19 -27.52
CA MET A 341 -40.03 -32.67 -28.33
C MET A 341 -41.39 -32.53 -27.63
N ALA A 342 -41.44 -32.55 -26.31
CA ALA A 342 -42.67 -32.35 -25.53
C ALA A 342 -43.07 -30.87 -25.38
N ALA A 343 -42.14 -29.94 -25.66
CA ALA A 343 -42.35 -28.50 -25.62
C ALA A 343 -42.72 -27.88 -26.99
N GLN A 344 -42.76 -28.70 -28.05
CA GLN A 344 -43.24 -28.36 -29.40
C GLN A 344 -44.68 -28.82 -29.60
#